data_AF-A0A414D0A7-F1
#
_entry.id   AF-A0A414D0A7-F1
#
_cell.length_a   1.000
_cell.length_b   1.000
_cell.length_c   1.000
_cell.angle_alpha   90.00
_cell.angle_beta   90.00
_cell.angle_gamma   90.00
#
_symmetry.space_group_name_H-M   'P 1'
#
loop_
_entity.id
_entity.type
_entity.pdbx_description
1 polymer ?
#
loop_
_entity_poly.entity_id
_entity_poly.type
_entity_poly.pdbx_seq_one_letter_code
_entity_poly.pdbx_strand_id
1 'polypeptide(L)'
;MRRGTKIQKLKQALPRIVKDVRHYAKPRVKLHNEGLGDYYTEGYRSLNQREWKGVRDTAYDFASWLKVYGYMAVTLGKHPVALTKSFVRYPWMASYLTVANMLDRHKLGLRGKQLRYTQEQFYGVVHNSVDVIAKIIERDENLNSPNNKRAAKLRAKTVMFDEMTPSIIMAGFPMLDWIDIAMSPVCLPGEVDQNANIMYVDAAERMGLAADVCPLPSAEVGCAIVDDYPQVGSSFITSSMPCDGSLGAALFMDRYMKKLPSFTLTPPQRFNEPETNAYAVKDLKNCIRFIEETYHVKWDWDAFWEKAEEYNKTTQCMLDKWDVNCTPYPQVIGSALSLQREYEFQTAACLDPFMTKQDEKVTKMMLKGYEKDREADRRDYKYRAIVWCCPAHYYTHFTTWAEHTWGIRTLVDMESMLSYHFYHIGDKEQALTDMAMAYERMMMRSHSNGGYVNALDECWKMCEKFNANIVIMYDHVSCKNFGGLHGLFEDQARERGIHLIWVQHDLMDPRTVSRKAMRDAVNKYMLTVFREEPLDPTYLDYSDELTW
;
A
#
# COMPACT_ATOMS: atom_id res chain seq x y z
N MET A 1 13.40 -9.03 -42.58
CA MET A 1 13.57 -10.08 -41.53
C MET A 1 12.66 -9.95 -40.29
N ARG A 2 11.88 -8.87 -40.05
CA ARG A 2 11.07 -8.71 -38.80
C ARG A 2 9.65 -9.32 -38.77
N ARG A 3 9.09 -9.79 -39.90
CA ARG A 3 7.72 -10.37 -39.94
C ARG A 3 7.67 -11.87 -39.61
N GLY A 4 8.72 -12.63 -39.91
CA GLY A 4 8.79 -14.08 -39.62
C GLY A 4 8.82 -14.41 -38.13
N THR A 5 9.47 -13.56 -37.33
CA THR A 5 9.64 -13.77 -35.88
C THR A 5 8.36 -13.55 -35.06
N LYS A 6 7.45 -12.65 -35.47
CA LYS A 6 6.16 -12.44 -34.77
C LYS A 6 5.20 -13.60 -34.97
N ILE A 7 5.08 -14.12 -36.19
CA ILE A 7 4.20 -15.27 -36.49
C ILE A 7 4.70 -16.53 -35.78
N GLN A 8 6.02 -16.70 -35.71
CA GLN A 8 6.63 -17.83 -35.02
C GLN A 8 6.44 -17.77 -33.49
N LYS A 9 6.58 -16.58 -32.88
CA LYS A 9 6.23 -16.35 -31.46
C LYS A 9 4.74 -16.59 -31.18
N LEU A 10 3.85 -16.14 -32.05
CA LEU A 10 2.41 -16.41 -31.94
C LEU A 10 2.10 -17.90 -32.05
N LYS A 11 2.71 -18.63 -32.99
CA LYS A 11 2.56 -20.08 -33.11
C LYS A 11 3.07 -20.84 -31.88
N GLN A 12 4.12 -20.34 -31.22
CA GLN A 12 4.64 -20.91 -29.96
C GLN A 12 3.72 -20.62 -28.76
N ALA A 13 3.08 -19.44 -28.73
CA ALA A 13 2.18 -19.04 -27.63
C ALA A 13 0.76 -19.61 -27.76
N LEU A 14 0.29 -19.89 -28.98
CA LEU A 14 -1.09 -20.29 -29.25
C LEU A 14 -1.56 -21.53 -28.45
N PRO A 15 -0.77 -22.61 -28.30
CA PRO A 15 -1.20 -23.77 -27.51
C PRO A 15 -1.46 -23.42 -26.04
N ARG A 16 -0.64 -22.54 -25.46
CA ARG A 16 -0.81 -22.07 -24.07
C ARG A 16 -2.06 -21.20 -23.95
N ILE A 17 -2.25 -20.25 -24.87
CA ILE A 17 -3.46 -19.40 -24.91
C ILE A 17 -4.73 -20.26 -25.01
N VAL A 18 -4.75 -21.28 -25.86
CA VAL A 18 -5.90 -22.19 -25.99
C VAL A 18 -6.14 -22.97 -24.69
N LYS A 19 -5.08 -23.42 -24.00
CA LYS A 19 -5.19 -24.09 -22.70
C LYS A 19 -5.77 -23.13 -21.64
N ASP A 20 -5.30 -21.90 -21.59
CA ASP A 20 -5.74 -20.88 -20.63
C ASP A 20 -7.21 -20.51 -20.87
N VAL A 21 -7.60 -20.25 -22.12
CA VAL A 21 -8.99 -19.98 -22.49
C VAL A 21 -9.89 -21.15 -22.10
N ARG A 22 -9.45 -22.40 -22.33
CA ARG A 22 -10.22 -23.58 -21.90
C ARG A 22 -10.37 -23.69 -20.38
N HIS A 23 -9.35 -23.30 -19.61
CA HIS A 23 -9.44 -23.29 -18.15
C HIS A 23 -10.45 -22.26 -17.67
N TYR A 24 -10.37 -21.02 -18.16
CA TYR A 24 -11.23 -19.92 -17.72
C TYR A 24 -12.66 -20.03 -18.25
N ALA A 25 -12.86 -20.61 -19.43
CA ALA A 25 -14.19 -20.85 -20.00
C ALA A 25 -14.82 -22.17 -19.50
N LYS A 26 -14.13 -22.94 -18.66
CA LYS A 26 -14.64 -24.23 -18.16
C LYS A 26 -15.90 -23.98 -17.31
N PRO A 27 -17.07 -24.55 -17.67
CA PRO A 27 -18.25 -24.45 -16.83
C PRO A 27 -17.98 -25.11 -15.48
N ARG A 28 -18.16 -24.35 -14.40
CA ARG A 28 -17.98 -24.83 -13.02
C ARG A 28 -19.28 -25.51 -12.58
N VAL A 29 -19.19 -26.80 -12.29
CA VAL A 29 -20.35 -27.62 -11.87
C VAL A 29 -20.63 -27.48 -10.37
N LYS A 30 -19.59 -27.23 -9.56
CA LYS A 30 -19.72 -26.89 -8.14
C LYS A 30 -19.80 -25.37 -8.00
N LEU A 31 -20.81 -24.89 -7.29
CA LEU A 31 -20.95 -23.47 -6.94
C LEU A 31 -19.96 -23.03 -5.85
N HIS A 32 -19.46 -23.98 -5.05
CA HIS A 32 -18.62 -23.74 -3.89
C HIS A 32 -17.50 -24.79 -3.83
N ASN A 33 -16.27 -24.35 -3.55
CA ASN A 33 -15.18 -25.24 -3.14
C ASN A 33 -15.18 -25.39 -1.62
N GLU A 34 -14.82 -26.58 -1.13
CA GLU A 34 -14.86 -26.91 0.30
C GLU A 34 -13.76 -26.19 1.08
N GLY A 35 -12.56 -26.09 0.52
CA GLY A 35 -11.44 -25.37 1.13
C GLY A 35 -11.07 -24.08 0.38
N LEU A 36 -10.45 -23.13 1.09
CA LEU A 36 -9.97 -21.87 0.52
C LEU A 36 -8.76 -22.08 -0.42
N GLY A 37 -7.93 -23.09 -0.17
CA GLY A 37 -6.82 -23.45 -1.08
C GLY A 37 -7.30 -23.96 -2.43
N ASP A 38 -8.48 -24.57 -2.48
CA ASP A 38 -9.07 -25.12 -3.71
C ASP A 38 -9.46 -24.05 -4.73
N TYR A 39 -9.49 -22.76 -4.37
CA TYR A 39 -9.69 -21.67 -5.32
C TYR A 39 -8.44 -21.37 -6.15
N TYR A 40 -7.27 -21.82 -5.70
CA TYR A 40 -6.01 -21.66 -6.42
C TYR A 40 -5.83 -22.82 -7.40
N THR A 41 -5.12 -22.57 -8.49
CA THR A 41 -4.78 -23.63 -9.44
C THR A 41 -3.39 -23.38 -9.99
N GLU A 42 -2.53 -24.38 -9.84
CA GLU A 42 -1.16 -24.34 -10.31
C GLU A 42 -1.07 -23.93 -11.79
N GLY A 43 -0.16 -23.01 -12.08
CA GLY A 43 0.07 -22.51 -13.44
C GLY A 43 -0.89 -21.43 -13.92
N TYR A 44 -1.90 -21.03 -13.12
CA TYR A 44 -2.87 -19.98 -13.45
C TYR A 44 -2.69 -18.75 -12.58
N ARG A 45 -3.08 -17.58 -13.11
CA ARG A 45 -2.85 -16.28 -12.46
C ARG A 45 -4.01 -15.75 -11.63
N SER A 46 -5.20 -16.31 -11.79
CA SER A 46 -6.40 -15.89 -11.08
C SER A 46 -7.00 -17.07 -10.35
N LEU A 47 -7.87 -16.77 -9.39
CA LEU A 47 -8.70 -17.79 -8.78
C LEU A 47 -9.54 -18.51 -9.86
N ASN A 48 -9.78 -19.79 -9.62
CA ASN A 48 -10.46 -20.65 -10.57
C ASN A 48 -11.98 -20.35 -10.66
N GLN A 49 -12.54 -19.79 -9.59
CA GLN A 49 -13.87 -19.20 -9.49
C GLN A 49 -13.91 -18.23 -8.30
N ARG A 50 -14.94 -17.38 -8.21
CA ARG A 50 -15.17 -16.56 -7.01
C ARG A 50 -15.82 -17.39 -5.92
N GLU A 51 -15.50 -17.09 -4.68
CA GLU A 51 -16.04 -17.79 -3.52
C GLU A 51 -17.55 -17.58 -3.40
N TRP A 52 -18.31 -18.69 -3.28
CA TRP A 52 -19.71 -18.61 -2.91
C TRP A 52 -19.85 -18.32 -1.42
N LYS A 53 -20.39 -17.15 -1.10
CA LYS A 53 -20.52 -16.62 0.27
C LYS A 53 -21.90 -16.81 0.90
N GLY A 54 -22.77 -17.58 0.23
CA GLY A 54 -24.22 -17.57 0.48
C GLY A 54 -24.91 -16.41 -0.24
N VAL A 55 -26.24 -16.48 -0.37
CA VAL A 55 -27.01 -15.59 -1.27
C VAL A 55 -26.79 -14.12 -0.95
N ARG A 56 -26.97 -13.72 0.32
CA ARG A 56 -26.89 -12.30 0.73
C ARG A 56 -25.49 -11.71 0.56
N ASP A 57 -24.48 -12.44 0.98
CA ASP A 57 -23.10 -11.95 0.99
C ASP A 57 -22.51 -11.98 -0.43
N THR A 58 -22.81 -13.01 -1.22
CA THR A 58 -22.40 -13.06 -2.63
C THR A 58 -23.07 -11.97 -3.45
N ALA A 59 -24.37 -11.72 -3.24
CA ALA A 59 -25.06 -10.63 -3.93
C ALA A 59 -24.48 -9.26 -3.60
N TYR A 60 -24.16 -9.00 -2.33
CA TYR A 60 -23.50 -7.76 -1.90
C TYR A 60 -22.10 -7.62 -2.49
N ASP A 61 -21.30 -8.69 -2.46
CA ASP A 61 -19.95 -8.70 -3.01
C ASP A 61 -19.94 -8.50 -4.54
N PHE A 62 -20.90 -9.12 -5.23
CA PHE A 62 -21.08 -8.94 -6.67
C PHE A 62 -21.55 -7.52 -7.02
N ALA A 63 -22.49 -6.94 -6.26
CA ALA A 63 -22.94 -5.57 -6.47
C ALA A 63 -21.80 -4.55 -6.26
N SER A 64 -20.97 -4.76 -5.22
CA SER A 64 -19.80 -3.92 -4.96
C SER A 64 -18.74 -4.06 -6.05
N TRP A 65 -18.54 -5.26 -6.58
CA TRP A 65 -17.67 -5.51 -7.72
C TRP A 65 -18.15 -4.75 -8.98
N LEU A 66 -19.44 -4.82 -9.30
CA LEU A 66 -20.03 -4.04 -10.40
C LEU A 66 -19.88 -2.53 -10.19
N LYS A 67 -19.99 -2.06 -8.94
CA LYS A 67 -19.80 -0.65 -8.59
C LYS A 67 -18.37 -0.18 -8.90
N VAL A 68 -17.35 -0.97 -8.54
CA VAL A 68 -15.94 -0.68 -8.86
C VAL A 68 -15.72 -0.56 -10.36
N TYR A 69 -16.12 -1.58 -11.13
CA TYR A 69 -15.94 -1.57 -12.58
C TYR A 69 -16.78 -0.50 -13.28
N GLY A 70 -17.99 -0.24 -12.78
CA GLY A 70 -18.81 0.86 -13.25
C GLY A 70 -18.13 2.20 -13.08
N TYR A 71 -17.52 2.44 -11.91
CA TYR A 71 -16.76 3.67 -11.66
C TYR A 71 -15.53 3.78 -12.58
N MET A 72 -14.72 2.72 -12.67
CA MET A 72 -13.57 2.66 -13.58
C MET A 72 -13.97 2.97 -15.03
N ALA A 73 -15.03 2.32 -15.52
CA ALA A 73 -15.50 2.49 -16.89
C ALA A 73 -16.00 3.93 -17.15
N VAL A 74 -16.74 4.52 -16.22
CA VAL A 74 -17.25 5.90 -16.34
C VAL A 74 -16.13 6.94 -16.26
N THR A 75 -15.17 6.75 -15.36
CA THR A 75 -14.11 7.74 -15.13
C THR A 75 -13.02 7.65 -16.19
N LEU A 76 -12.47 6.46 -16.44
CA LEU A 76 -11.40 6.25 -17.43
C LEU A 76 -11.93 6.26 -18.88
N GLY A 77 -13.19 5.87 -19.09
CA GLY A 77 -13.83 5.85 -20.40
C GLY A 77 -14.03 7.24 -21.03
N LYS A 78 -13.83 8.32 -20.28
CA LYS A 78 -13.79 9.70 -20.80
C LYS A 78 -12.60 9.95 -21.73
N HIS A 79 -11.52 9.16 -21.61
CA HIS A 79 -10.26 9.36 -22.33
C HIS A 79 -9.82 8.11 -23.11
N PRO A 80 -10.66 7.56 -24.02
CA PRO A 80 -10.43 6.23 -24.58
C PRO A 80 -9.13 6.11 -25.39
N VAL A 81 -8.75 7.18 -26.11
CA VAL A 81 -7.52 7.20 -26.91
C VAL A 81 -6.28 7.24 -26.02
N ALA A 82 -6.25 8.13 -25.02
CA ALA A 82 -5.12 8.26 -24.11
C ALA A 82 -4.98 7.03 -23.20
N LEU A 83 -6.10 6.46 -22.76
CA LEU A 83 -6.14 5.18 -22.04
C LEU A 83 -5.58 4.03 -22.89
N THR A 84 -5.98 3.93 -24.16
CA THR A 84 -5.43 2.88 -25.05
C THR A 84 -3.92 3.06 -25.25
N LYS A 85 -3.46 4.30 -25.38
CA LYS A 85 -2.03 4.61 -25.47
C LYS A 85 -1.30 4.27 -24.17
N SER A 86 -1.90 4.47 -23.00
CA SER A 86 -1.24 4.19 -21.72
C SER A 86 -0.93 2.70 -21.57
N PHE A 87 -1.84 1.80 -21.97
CA PHE A 87 -1.56 0.36 -22.01
C PHE A 87 -0.44 -0.05 -22.98
N VAL A 88 -0.14 0.77 -23.97
CA VAL A 88 0.97 0.52 -24.91
C VAL A 88 2.28 1.12 -24.40
N ARG A 89 2.21 2.29 -23.76
CA ARG A 89 3.37 3.03 -23.27
C ARG A 89 3.90 2.50 -21.95
N TYR A 90 3.00 2.14 -21.04
CA TYR A 90 3.31 1.83 -19.65
C TYR A 90 2.96 0.40 -19.31
N PRO A 91 3.96 -0.47 -19.07
CA PRO A 91 3.74 -1.85 -18.65
C PRO A 91 2.95 -1.96 -17.34
N TRP A 92 3.22 -1.06 -16.39
CA TRP A 92 2.56 -1.01 -15.08
C TRP A 92 1.03 -0.80 -15.16
N MET A 93 0.52 -0.20 -16.26
CA MET A 93 -0.93 -0.06 -16.47
C MET A 93 -1.66 -1.41 -16.54
N ALA A 94 -0.99 -2.46 -17.02
CA ALA A 94 -1.59 -3.78 -17.15
C ALA A 94 -1.90 -4.41 -15.78
N SER A 95 -1.08 -4.12 -14.75
CA SER A 95 -1.29 -4.60 -13.39
C SER A 95 -2.63 -4.12 -12.82
N TYR A 96 -3.05 -2.89 -13.13
CA TYR A 96 -4.34 -2.38 -12.64
C TYR A 96 -5.57 -3.13 -13.17
N LEU A 97 -5.45 -3.90 -14.26
CA LEU A 97 -6.54 -4.77 -14.73
C LEU A 97 -6.82 -5.93 -13.77
N THR A 98 -5.88 -6.24 -12.88
CA THR A 98 -5.96 -7.36 -11.95
C THR A 98 -6.48 -6.95 -10.56
N VAL A 99 -6.81 -5.67 -10.33
CA VAL A 99 -7.32 -5.14 -9.05
C VAL A 99 -8.46 -5.97 -8.48
N ALA A 100 -9.40 -6.47 -9.29
CA ALA A 100 -10.48 -7.31 -8.78
C ALA A 100 -9.98 -8.64 -8.18
N ASN A 101 -8.91 -9.23 -8.72
CA ASN A 101 -8.29 -10.42 -8.15
C ASN A 101 -7.58 -10.10 -6.83
N MET A 102 -6.92 -8.94 -6.76
CA MET A 102 -6.39 -8.42 -5.50
C MET A 102 -7.52 -8.31 -4.47
N LEU A 103 -8.62 -7.62 -4.77
CA LEU A 103 -9.76 -7.47 -3.86
C LEU A 103 -10.36 -8.82 -3.44
N ASP A 104 -10.54 -9.74 -4.38
CA ASP A 104 -11.15 -11.04 -4.09
C ASP A 104 -10.30 -11.86 -3.09
N ARG A 105 -8.97 -11.81 -3.18
CA ARG A 105 -8.05 -12.47 -2.23
C ARG A 105 -8.16 -11.92 -0.81
N HIS A 106 -8.27 -10.60 -0.66
CA HIS A 106 -8.47 -9.95 0.65
C HIS A 106 -9.83 -10.23 1.26
N LYS A 107 -10.78 -10.71 0.44
CA LYS A 107 -12.13 -11.05 0.88
C LYS A 107 -12.33 -12.55 1.04
N LEU A 108 -11.41 -13.42 0.63
CA LEU A 108 -11.56 -14.87 0.77
C LEU A 108 -11.91 -15.23 2.21
N GLY A 109 -12.88 -16.11 2.43
CA GLY A 109 -13.34 -16.52 3.76
C GLY A 109 -14.21 -15.49 4.50
N LEU A 110 -14.13 -14.20 4.16
CA LEU A 110 -14.90 -13.16 4.85
C LEU A 110 -16.40 -13.26 4.60
N ARG A 111 -17.19 -13.06 5.66
CA ARG A 111 -18.67 -13.04 5.69
C ARG A 111 -19.17 -11.95 6.63
N GLY A 112 -20.47 -11.69 6.60
CA GLY A 112 -21.12 -10.82 7.57
C GLY A 112 -20.48 -9.44 7.58
N LYS A 113 -20.34 -8.84 8.75
CA LYS A 113 -19.78 -7.51 8.94
C LYS A 113 -18.34 -7.35 8.42
N GLN A 114 -17.49 -8.36 8.55
CA GLN A 114 -16.09 -8.29 8.12
C GLN A 114 -15.94 -8.08 6.61
N LEU A 115 -16.78 -8.77 5.83
CA LEU A 115 -16.88 -8.56 4.39
C LEU A 115 -17.26 -7.10 4.05
N ARG A 116 -18.15 -6.48 4.85
CA ARG A 116 -18.64 -5.13 4.58
C ARG A 116 -17.60 -4.07 4.95
N TYR A 117 -16.89 -4.23 6.07
CA TYR A 117 -15.82 -3.31 6.45
C TYR A 117 -14.74 -3.29 5.38
N THR A 118 -14.23 -4.47 5.03
CA THR A 118 -13.20 -4.68 4.01
C THR A 118 -13.61 -4.09 2.67
N GLN A 119 -14.84 -4.38 2.21
CA GLN A 119 -15.31 -3.90 0.92
C GLN A 119 -15.46 -2.37 0.84
N GLU A 120 -15.87 -1.70 1.92
CA GLU A 120 -16.03 -0.25 1.93
C GLU A 120 -14.67 0.47 2.05
N GLN A 121 -13.73 -0.06 2.85
CA GLN A 121 -12.36 0.47 2.93
C GLN A 121 -11.66 0.38 1.56
N PHE A 122 -11.65 -0.80 0.94
CA PHE A 122 -11.03 -0.96 -0.37
C PHE A 122 -11.76 -0.20 -1.48
N TYR A 123 -13.08 0.03 -1.34
CA TYR A 123 -13.78 0.89 -2.31
C TYR A 123 -13.30 2.33 -2.24
N GLY A 124 -13.02 2.86 -1.04
CA GLY A 124 -12.39 4.18 -0.89
C GLY A 124 -11.03 4.25 -1.58
N VAL A 125 -10.18 3.25 -1.33
CA VAL A 125 -8.85 3.13 -1.94
C VAL A 125 -8.94 3.09 -3.48
N VAL A 126 -9.71 2.15 -4.04
CA VAL A 126 -9.81 1.99 -5.50
C VAL A 126 -10.43 3.22 -6.17
N HIS A 127 -11.39 3.89 -5.50
CA HIS A 127 -11.95 5.14 -6.01
C HIS A 127 -10.87 6.21 -6.19
N ASN A 128 -10.05 6.44 -5.15
CA ASN A 128 -8.96 7.40 -5.20
C ASN A 128 -7.94 7.03 -6.28
N SER A 129 -7.49 5.77 -6.34
CA SER A 129 -6.53 5.33 -7.35
C SER A 129 -7.05 5.54 -8.78
N VAL A 130 -8.33 5.27 -9.04
CA VAL A 130 -8.95 5.50 -10.36
C VAL A 130 -8.94 6.99 -10.73
N ASP A 131 -9.18 7.88 -9.77
CA ASP A 131 -9.13 9.32 -10.00
C ASP A 131 -7.70 9.80 -10.27
N VAL A 132 -6.71 9.28 -9.56
CA VAL A 132 -5.28 9.56 -9.79
C VAL A 132 -4.86 9.08 -11.19
N ILE A 133 -5.21 7.86 -11.59
CA ILE A 133 -4.91 7.35 -12.93
C ILE A 133 -5.60 8.19 -14.01
N ALA A 134 -6.84 8.61 -13.80
CA ALA A 134 -7.53 9.51 -14.72
C ALA A 134 -6.79 10.86 -14.85
N LYS A 135 -6.33 11.42 -13.72
CA LYS A 135 -5.53 12.65 -13.70
C LYS A 135 -4.20 12.50 -14.46
N ILE A 136 -3.53 11.36 -14.33
CA ILE A 136 -2.30 11.03 -15.07
C ILE A 136 -2.60 10.99 -16.58
N ILE A 137 -3.61 10.23 -17.00
CA ILE A 137 -3.98 10.10 -18.43
C ILE A 137 -4.34 11.45 -19.06
N GLU A 138 -5.02 12.33 -18.32
CA GLU A 138 -5.37 13.67 -18.79
C GLU A 138 -4.16 14.60 -18.99
N ARG A 139 -3.12 14.43 -18.18
CA ARG A 139 -1.99 15.36 -18.09
C ARG A 139 -0.79 14.90 -18.89
N ASP A 140 -0.53 13.60 -18.92
CA ASP A 140 0.75 13.05 -19.33
C ASP A 140 1.15 13.46 -20.76
N GLU A 141 2.34 14.04 -20.87
CA GLU A 141 2.93 14.47 -22.13
C GLU A 141 3.18 13.31 -23.09
N ASN A 142 3.48 12.11 -22.57
CA ASN A 142 3.73 10.93 -23.40
C ASN A 142 2.46 10.39 -24.09
N LEU A 143 1.29 10.61 -23.50
CA LEU A 143 0.01 10.10 -24.00
C LEU A 143 -0.72 11.12 -24.89
N ASN A 144 -0.55 12.40 -24.57
CA ASN A 144 -1.23 13.50 -25.22
C ASN A 144 -0.39 14.11 -26.34
N SER A 145 -1.05 14.71 -27.33
CA SER A 145 -0.32 15.47 -28.37
C SER A 145 0.41 16.65 -27.73
N PRO A 146 1.63 17.01 -28.18
CA PRO A 146 2.33 18.23 -27.72
C PRO A 146 1.49 19.50 -27.88
N ASN A 147 0.57 19.51 -28.85
CA ASN A 147 -0.33 20.64 -29.12
C ASN A 147 -1.58 20.66 -28.22
N ASN A 148 -1.74 19.69 -27.30
CA ASN A 148 -2.87 19.66 -26.38
C ASN A 148 -2.72 20.74 -25.29
N LYS A 149 -3.28 21.93 -25.58
CA LYS A 149 -3.26 23.09 -24.68
C LYS A 149 -3.90 22.81 -23.31
N ARG A 150 -4.93 21.94 -23.24
CA ARG A 150 -5.57 21.58 -21.97
C ARG A 150 -4.61 20.79 -21.09
N ALA A 151 -4.02 19.71 -21.63
CA ALA A 151 -3.06 18.90 -20.90
C ALA A 151 -1.85 19.74 -20.44
N ALA A 152 -1.30 20.58 -21.33
CA ALA A 152 -0.21 21.48 -20.99
C ALA A 152 -0.55 22.46 -19.85
N LYS A 153 -1.77 23.04 -19.85
CA LYS A 153 -2.23 23.93 -18.77
C LYS A 153 -2.39 23.21 -17.44
N LEU A 154 -2.83 21.95 -17.45
CA LEU A 154 -2.94 21.13 -16.24
C LEU A 154 -1.54 20.78 -15.70
N ARG A 155 -0.62 20.35 -16.58
CA ARG A 155 0.78 20.06 -16.19
C ARG A 155 1.47 21.26 -15.56
N ALA A 156 1.31 22.45 -16.16
CA ALA A 156 1.90 23.70 -15.67
C ALA A 156 1.44 24.14 -14.26
N LYS A 157 0.44 23.46 -13.69
CA LYS A 157 -0.08 23.69 -12.34
C LYS A 157 0.03 22.47 -11.44
N THR A 158 0.70 21.42 -11.89
CA THR A 158 0.78 20.15 -11.16
C THR A 158 2.17 20.00 -10.55
N VAL A 159 2.23 19.86 -9.23
CA VAL A 159 3.44 19.49 -8.49
C VAL A 159 3.55 17.96 -8.48
N MET A 160 4.68 17.43 -8.93
CA MET A 160 4.94 15.98 -8.83
C MET A 160 5.65 15.68 -7.53
N PHE A 161 5.21 14.61 -6.87
CA PHE A 161 5.78 14.12 -5.63
C PHE A 161 6.29 12.70 -5.79
N ASP A 162 7.33 12.40 -5.00
CA ASP A 162 7.73 11.04 -4.64
C ASP A 162 6.84 10.47 -3.53
N GLU A 163 6.82 9.16 -3.37
CA GLU A 163 6.01 8.40 -2.41
C GLU A 163 6.27 8.76 -0.95
N MET A 164 7.49 9.20 -0.65
CA MET A 164 7.91 9.51 0.71
C MET A 164 7.95 11.00 1.03
N THR A 165 6.92 11.76 0.62
CA THR A 165 6.87 13.22 0.79
C THR A 165 5.61 13.69 1.54
N PRO A 166 5.63 14.88 2.20
CA PRO A 166 4.49 15.40 2.93
C PRO A 166 3.53 16.10 1.96
N SER A 167 2.81 15.31 1.17
CA SER A 167 1.85 15.81 0.17
C SER A 167 0.72 16.67 0.78
N ILE A 168 0.51 16.59 2.11
CA ILE A 168 -0.39 17.48 2.86
C ILE A 168 -0.02 18.97 2.70
N ILE A 169 1.23 19.31 2.38
CA ILE A 169 1.64 20.69 2.04
C ILE A 169 0.72 21.28 0.95
N MET A 170 0.21 20.47 0.04
CA MET A 170 -0.67 20.93 -1.03
C MET A 170 -2.03 21.44 -0.54
N ALA A 171 -2.42 21.14 0.70
CA ALA A 171 -3.60 21.73 1.34
C ALA A 171 -3.54 23.26 1.41
N GLY A 172 -2.34 23.83 1.55
CA GLY A 172 -2.12 25.28 1.54
C GLY A 172 -2.02 25.91 0.15
N PHE A 173 -2.18 25.13 -0.93
CA PHE A 173 -2.07 25.60 -2.31
C PHE A 173 -3.29 25.20 -3.16
N PRO A 174 -4.50 25.71 -2.86
CA PRO A 174 -5.75 25.30 -3.52
C PRO A 174 -5.81 25.58 -5.03
N MET A 175 -4.90 26.42 -5.54
CA MET A 175 -4.80 26.78 -6.96
C MET A 175 -3.95 25.80 -7.78
N LEU A 176 -3.28 24.86 -7.13
CA LEU A 176 -2.39 23.86 -7.72
C LEU A 176 -3.00 22.46 -7.60
N ASP A 177 -2.59 21.60 -8.52
CA ASP A 177 -2.81 20.16 -8.45
C ASP A 177 -1.52 19.47 -7.98
N TRP A 178 -1.64 18.22 -7.53
CA TRP A 178 -0.48 17.38 -7.26
C TRP A 178 -0.74 15.93 -7.64
N ILE A 179 0.33 15.22 -7.95
CA ILE A 179 0.31 13.79 -8.27
C ILE A 179 1.58 13.15 -7.73
N ASP A 180 1.40 12.07 -6.98
CA ASP A 180 2.47 11.15 -6.63
C ASP A 180 2.81 10.27 -7.84
N ILE A 181 4.04 10.39 -8.33
CA ILE A 181 4.48 9.68 -9.53
C ILE A 181 5.20 8.36 -9.21
N ALA A 182 5.52 8.06 -7.95
CA ALA A 182 6.15 6.81 -7.54
C ALA A 182 5.11 5.76 -7.12
N MET A 183 4.06 6.19 -6.43
CA MET A 183 2.97 5.29 -6.00
C MET A 183 2.29 4.60 -7.19
N SER A 184 1.94 5.35 -8.24
CA SER A 184 1.15 4.79 -9.35
C SER A 184 1.92 3.78 -10.24
N PRO A 185 3.21 3.99 -10.57
CA PRO A 185 3.96 3.06 -11.42
C PRO A 185 4.65 1.93 -10.66
N VAL A 186 4.98 2.11 -9.37
CA VAL A 186 5.83 1.16 -8.62
C VAL A 186 5.11 0.56 -7.41
N CYS A 187 4.68 1.36 -6.44
CA CYS A 187 4.13 0.82 -5.18
C CYS A 187 2.81 0.05 -5.43
N LEU A 188 1.80 0.73 -5.96
CA LEU A 188 0.47 0.17 -6.16
C LEU A 188 0.48 -1.04 -7.10
N PRO A 189 1.21 -1.04 -8.23
CA PRO A 189 1.30 -2.24 -9.07
C PRO A 189 1.94 -3.43 -8.36
N GLY A 190 2.94 -3.21 -7.51
CA GLY A 190 3.60 -4.26 -6.73
C GLY A 190 2.68 -4.94 -5.71
N GLU A 191 1.75 -4.18 -5.13
CA GLU A 191 0.71 -4.70 -4.25
C GLU A 191 -0.40 -5.48 -4.96
N VAL A 192 -0.71 -5.07 -6.19
CA VAL A 192 -1.81 -5.64 -6.98
C VAL A 192 -1.38 -6.89 -7.75
N ASP A 193 -0.16 -6.89 -8.30
CA ASP A 193 0.46 -8.01 -9.03
C ASP A 193 1.90 -8.20 -8.55
N GLN A 194 2.17 -9.35 -7.91
CA GLN A 194 3.52 -9.67 -7.41
C GLN A 194 4.62 -9.61 -8.48
N ASN A 195 4.28 -9.69 -9.77
CA ASN A 195 5.26 -9.70 -10.85
C ASN A 195 5.49 -8.31 -11.47
N ALA A 196 4.78 -7.27 -11.01
CA ALA A 196 4.80 -5.96 -11.65
C ALA A 196 6.19 -5.32 -11.65
N ASN A 197 6.91 -5.42 -10.53
CA ASN A 197 8.15 -4.68 -10.31
C ASN A 197 9.42 -5.43 -10.74
N ILE A 198 9.33 -6.73 -11.00
CA ILE A 198 10.46 -7.58 -11.42
C ILE A 198 11.22 -6.98 -12.61
N MET A 199 10.50 -6.43 -13.59
CA MET A 199 11.14 -5.87 -14.79
C MET A 199 11.94 -4.59 -14.51
N TYR A 200 11.54 -3.81 -13.51
CA TYR A 200 12.24 -2.60 -13.13
C TYR A 200 13.45 -2.91 -12.26
N VAL A 201 13.32 -3.84 -11.30
CA VAL A 201 14.46 -4.35 -10.52
C VAL A 201 15.55 -4.88 -11.47
N ASP A 202 15.17 -5.73 -12.44
CA ASP A 202 16.08 -6.23 -13.48
C ASP A 202 16.76 -5.11 -14.28
N ALA A 203 16.04 -4.02 -14.58
CA ALA A 203 16.59 -2.90 -15.34
C ALA A 203 17.65 -2.13 -14.53
N ALA A 204 17.41 -1.92 -13.24
CA ALA A 204 18.35 -1.28 -12.34
C ALA A 204 19.61 -2.13 -12.14
N GLU A 205 19.46 -3.43 -11.88
CA GLU A 205 20.59 -4.36 -11.71
C GLU A 205 21.45 -4.46 -12.96
N ARG A 206 20.83 -4.53 -14.15
CA ARG A 206 21.57 -4.55 -15.44
C ARG A 206 22.39 -3.28 -15.68
N MET A 207 21.98 -2.15 -15.11
CA MET A 207 22.72 -0.89 -15.17
C MET A 207 23.81 -0.79 -14.10
N GLY A 208 23.94 -1.79 -13.22
CA GLY A 208 24.99 -1.90 -12.22
C GLY A 208 24.57 -1.55 -10.80
N LEU A 209 23.27 -1.37 -10.52
CA LEU A 209 22.78 -1.30 -9.15
C LEU A 209 22.98 -2.67 -8.47
N ALA A 210 23.43 -2.69 -7.22
CA ALA A 210 23.68 -3.94 -6.52
C ALA A 210 22.36 -4.63 -6.15
N ALA A 211 22.32 -5.96 -6.26
CA ALA A 211 21.12 -6.76 -5.97
C ALA A 211 20.79 -6.85 -4.46
N ASP A 212 21.63 -6.31 -3.57
CA ASP A 212 21.34 -6.19 -2.14
C ASP A 212 20.62 -4.87 -1.77
N VAL A 213 20.31 -4.03 -2.76
CA VAL A 213 19.49 -2.84 -2.57
C VAL A 213 18.02 -3.26 -2.51
N CYS A 214 17.28 -2.67 -1.58
CA CYS A 214 15.84 -2.90 -1.43
C CYS A 214 15.11 -2.85 -2.80
N PRO A 215 14.21 -3.82 -3.10
CA PRO A 215 13.52 -3.86 -4.39
C PRO A 215 12.60 -2.68 -4.68
N LEU A 216 12.11 -1.95 -3.67
CA LEU A 216 11.30 -0.75 -3.88
C LEU A 216 12.10 0.39 -4.55
N PRO A 217 13.18 0.93 -3.94
CA PRO A 217 14.01 1.94 -4.59
C PRO A 217 14.69 1.40 -5.85
N SER A 218 15.00 0.09 -5.92
CA SER A 218 15.52 -0.52 -7.15
C SER A 218 14.50 -0.48 -8.29
N ALA A 219 13.21 -0.72 -7.99
CA ALA A 219 12.14 -0.62 -8.98
C ALA A 219 11.86 0.83 -9.40
N GLU A 220 11.98 1.81 -8.50
CA GLU A 220 11.89 3.24 -8.86
C GLU A 220 13.01 3.67 -9.81
N VAL A 221 14.26 3.35 -9.45
CA VAL A 221 15.42 3.58 -10.31
C VAL A 221 15.26 2.87 -11.65
N GLY A 222 14.78 1.63 -11.64
CA GLY A 222 14.48 0.84 -12.83
C GLY A 222 13.43 1.48 -13.73
N CYS A 223 12.34 1.99 -13.14
CA CYS A 223 11.27 2.70 -13.83
C CYS A 223 11.81 3.98 -14.51
N ALA A 224 12.70 4.72 -13.84
CA ALA A 224 13.39 5.87 -14.43
C ALA A 224 14.34 5.47 -15.57
N ILE A 225 15.09 4.37 -15.43
CA ILE A 225 16.03 3.87 -16.45
C ILE A 225 15.31 3.51 -17.75
N VAL A 226 14.15 2.85 -17.65
CA VAL A 226 13.34 2.47 -18.82
C VAL A 226 12.38 3.58 -19.28
N ASP A 227 12.41 4.73 -18.61
CA ASP A 227 11.59 5.90 -18.91
C ASP A 227 10.08 5.63 -18.79
N ASP A 228 9.63 4.88 -17.77
CA ASP A 228 8.22 4.52 -17.60
C ASP A 228 7.44 5.40 -16.60
N TYR A 229 8.08 6.45 -16.07
CA TYR A 229 7.39 7.47 -15.28
C TYR A 229 6.53 8.40 -16.16
N PRO A 230 5.30 8.71 -15.73
CA PRO A 230 4.45 9.64 -16.45
C PRO A 230 4.92 11.10 -16.26
N GLN A 231 4.83 11.91 -17.32
CA GLN A 231 5.28 13.30 -17.32
C GLN A 231 4.08 14.24 -17.14
N VAL A 232 3.71 14.48 -15.88
CA VAL A 232 2.38 15.04 -15.51
C VAL A 232 2.42 16.40 -14.82
N GLY A 233 3.59 16.93 -14.49
CA GLY A 233 3.73 18.20 -13.80
C GLY A 233 4.91 19.05 -14.27
N SER A 234 5.12 20.17 -13.58
CA SER A 234 6.12 21.19 -13.93
C SER A 234 7.20 21.39 -12.86
N SER A 235 7.12 20.68 -11.74
CA SER A 235 8.13 20.63 -10.69
C SER A 235 8.14 19.26 -10.02
N PHE A 236 9.20 18.93 -9.31
CA PHE A 236 9.34 17.66 -8.61
C PHE A 236 9.76 17.87 -7.14
N ILE A 237 9.15 17.16 -6.21
CA ILE A 237 9.52 17.17 -4.80
C ILE A 237 9.79 15.73 -4.37
N THR A 238 10.97 15.49 -3.79
CA THR A 238 11.41 14.19 -3.26
C THR A 238 11.93 14.34 -1.84
N SER A 239 12.35 13.25 -1.20
CA SER A 239 12.90 13.27 0.15
C SER A 239 14.05 12.29 0.35
N SER A 240 14.83 12.51 1.42
CA SER A 240 15.97 11.66 1.80
C SER A 240 15.57 10.41 2.59
N MET A 241 14.36 9.87 2.42
CA MET A 241 13.74 8.97 3.39
C MET A 241 12.91 7.84 2.79
N PRO A 242 12.65 6.74 3.53
CA PRO A 242 12.97 6.50 4.96
C PRO A 242 14.42 6.14 5.26
N CYS A 243 15.16 5.61 4.29
CA CYS A 243 16.49 5.04 4.49
C CYS A 243 17.47 5.41 3.36
N ASP A 244 18.71 4.92 3.45
CA ASP A 244 19.76 5.18 2.44
C ASP A 244 19.39 4.64 1.04
N GLY A 245 18.54 3.61 0.97
CA GLY A 245 18.01 3.09 -0.30
C GLY A 245 17.17 4.13 -1.03
N SER A 246 16.24 4.78 -0.31
CA SER A 246 15.40 5.86 -0.84
C SER A 246 16.20 7.13 -1.13
N LEU A 247 17.21 7.45 -0.31
CA LEU A 247 18.14 8.54 -0.65
C LEU A 247 18.85 8.26 -1.99
N GLY A 248 19.24 7.00 -2.23
CA GLY A 248 19.77 6.55 -3.51
C GLY A 248 18.78 6.80 -4.65
N ALA A 249 17.54 6.33 -4.51
CA ALA A 249 16.48 6.51 -5.51
C ALA A 249 16.20 8.00 -5.78
N ALA A 250 16.08 8.83 -4.74
CA ALA A 250 15.86 10.27 -4.84
C ALA A 250 16.94 10.97 -5.68
N LEU A 251 18.22 10.60 -5.54
CA LEU A 251 19.32 11.14 -6.35
C LEU A 251 19.20 10.74 -7.83
N PHE A 252 18.75 9.52 -8.12
CA PHE A 252 18.48 9.08 -9.49
C PHE A 252 17.26 9.81 -10.08
N MET A 253 16.20 9.99 -9.29
CA MET A 253 14.99 10.69 -9.69
C MET A 253 15.25 12.17 -9.96
N ASP A 254 16.03 12.85 -9.12
CA ASP A 254 16.46 14.24 -9.37
C ASP A 254 17.23 14.36 -10.70
N ARG A 255 18.15 13.42 -10.97
CA ARG A 255 18.85 13.36 -12.25
C ARG A 255 17.92 13.10 -13.44
N TYR A 256 16.93 12.22 -13.28
CA TYR A 256 15.92 11.94 -14.30
C TYR A 256 15.06 13.18 -14.56
N MET A 257 14.68 13.89 -13.50
CA MET A 257 13.83 15.09 -13.51
C MET A 257 14.59 16.40 -13.70
N LYS A 258 15.90 16.38 -13.99
CA LYS A 258 16.80 17.56 -14.08
C LYS A 258 16.34 18.74 -14.94
N LYS A 259 15.32 18.55 -15.79
CA LYS A 259 14.72 19.60 -16.63
C LYS A 259 13.65 20.40 -15.90
N LEU A 260 13.21 19.93 -14.74
CA LEU A 260 12.19 20.54 -13.91
C LEU A 260 12.86 21.13 -12.66
N PRO A 261 12.33 22.24 -12.12
CA PRO A 261 12.67 22.66 -10.77
C PRO A 261 12.37 21.52 -9.79
N SER A 262 13.35 21.18 -8.95
CA SER A 262 13.23 20.15 -7.93
C SER A 262 13.55 20.69 -6.53
N PHE A 263 12.93 20.09 -5.52
CA PHE A 263 13.25 20.31 -4.11
C PHE A 263 13.34 18.97 -3.37
N THR A 264 14.35 18.80 -2.54
CA THR A 264 14.53 17.59 -1.71
C THR A 264 14.32 17.95 -0.25
N LEU A 265 13.33 17.34 0.37
CA LEU A 265 13.11 17.40 1.81
C LEU A 265 14.07 16.47 2.53
N THR A 266 14.73 16.96 3.58
CA THR A 266 15.73 16.22 4.35
C THR A 266 15.38 16.23 5.83
N PRO A 267 14.26 15.60 6.25
CA PRO A 267 13.84 15.62 7.64
C PRO A 267 14.83 14.84 8.54
N PRO A 268 15.02 15.27 9.80
CA PRO A 268 16.09 14.78 10.67
C PRO A 268 15.86 13.33 11.14
N GLN A 269 16.91 12.51 11.11
CA GLN A 269 16.82 11.10 11.54
C GLN A 269 16.44 10.93 13.03
N ARG A 270 16.90 11.82 13.91
CA ARG A 270 16.60 11.82 15.36
C ARG A 270 15.44 12.75 15.69
N PHE A 271 14.28 12.49 15.09
CA PHE A 271 13.10 13.36 15.14
C PHE A 271 12.41 13.48 16.52
N ASN A 272 12.83 12.69 17.51
CA ASN A 272 12.34 12.83 18.89
C ASN A 272 13.13 13.86 19.71
N GLU A 273 14.29 14.31 19.21
CA GLU A 273 15.11 15.32 19.88
C GLU A 273 14.54 16.72 19.58
N PRO A 274 14.13 17.51 20.60
CA PRO A 274 13.49 18.82 20.40
C PRO A 274 14.31 19.79 19.54
N GLU A 275 15.63 19.70 19.59
CA GLU A 275 16.57 20.53 18.83
C GLU A 275 16.46 20.31 17.32
N THR A 276 16.00 19.13 16.90
CA THR A 276 15.85 18.79 15.48
C THR A 276 14.55 19.31 14.87
N ASN A 277 13.54 19.57 15.68
CA ASN A 277 12.23 20.05 15.23
C ASN A 277 12.33 21.41 14.53
N ALA A 278 13.11 22.34 15.09
CA ALA A 278 13.33 23.66 14.48
C ALA A 278 13.92 23.56 13.05
N TYR A 279 14.77 22.56 12.80
CA TYR A 279 15.30 22.29 11.47
C TYR A 279 14.23 21.70 10.56
N ALA A 280 13.44 20.72 11.02
CA ALA A 280 12.36 20.12 10.24
C ALA A 280 11.32 21.17 9.79
N VAL A 281 10.90 22.06 10.69
CA VAL A 281 9.99 23.17 10.37
C VAL A 281 10.64 24.14 9.37
N LYS A 282 11.93 24.46 9.54
CA LYS A 282 12.65 25.30 8.57
C LYS A 282 12.69 24.66 7.18
N ASP A 283 12.89 23.35 7.09
CA ASP A 283 12.93 22.63 5.83
C ASP A 283 11.56 22.62 5.13
N LEU A 284 10.47 22.39 5.89
CA LEU A 284 9.11 22.55 5.37
C LEU A 284 8.82 23.98 4.87
N LYS A 285 9.23 25.01 5.63
CA LYS A 285 9.11 26.42 5.21
C LYS A 285 9.89 26.69 3.91
N ASN A 286 11.02 26.03 3.70
CA ASN A 286 11.78 26.15 2.44
C ASN A 286 11.05 25.47 1.28
N CYS A 287 10.44 24.30 1.50
CA CYS A 287 9.63 23.63 0.50
C CYS A 287 8.39 24.46 0.10
N ILE A 288 7.67 25.03 1.08
CA ILE A 288 6.56 25.96 0.83
C ILE A 288 7.04 27.14 -0.03
N ARG A 289 8.16 27.77 0.34
CA ARG A 289 8.73 28.88 -0.43
C ARG A 289 9.12 28.47 -1.84
N PHE A 290 9.69 27.28 -2.04
CA PHE A 290 9.98 26.75 -3.36
C PHE A 290 8.72 26.65 -4.24
N ILE A 291 7.61 26.16 -3.69
CA ILE A 291 6.32 26.09 -4.42
C ILE A 291 5.81 27.50 -4.73
N GLU A 292 5.84 28.42 -3.76
CA GLU A 292 5.43 29.82 -3.98
C GLU A 292 6.22 30.50 -5.10
N GLU A 293 7.54 30.34 -5.10
CA GLU A 293 8.44 30.94 -6.09
C GLU A 293 8.28 30.31 -7.47
N THR A 294 8.14 28.99 -7.54
CA THR A 294 8.03 28.23 -8.81
C THR A 294 6.72 28.51 -9.53
N TYR A 295 5.61 28.61 -8.78
CA TYR A 295 4.27 28.75 -9.36
C TYR A 295 3.70 30.17 -9.26
N HIS A 296 4.43 31.09 -8.61
CA HIS A 296 3.98 32.46 -8.35
C HIS A 296 2.62 32.51 -7.63
N VAL A 297 2.44 31.63 -6.65
CA VAL A 297 1.26 31.55 -5.78
C VAL A 297 1.68 31.81 -4.32
N LYS A 298 0.70 32.02 -3.43
CA LYS A 298 0.94 32.19 -2.00
C LYS A 298 0.22 31.11 -1.20
N TRP A 299 0.82 30.75 -0.07
CA TRP A 299 0.23 29.83 0.89
C TRP A 299 -1.09 30.40 1.42
N ASP A 300 -2.14 29.58 1.34
CA ASP A 300 -3.48 29.88 1.83
C ASP A 300 -3.73 29.13 3.15
N TRP A 301 -3.77 29.88 4.24
CA TRP A 301 -4.02 29.32 5.56
C TRP A 301 -5.46 28.87 5.75
N ASP A 302 -6.44 29.54 5.15
CA ASP A 302 -7.85 29.19 5.31
C ASP A 302 -8.14 27.87 4.60
N ALA A 303 -7.58 27.68 3.41
CA ALA A 303 -7.62 26.40 2.69
C ALA A 303 -6.91 25.29 3.48
N PHE A 304 -5.75 25.60 4.07
CA PHE A 304 -5.04 24.65 4.92
C PHE A 304 -5.86 24.23 6.13
N TRP A 305 -6.55 25.15 6.82
CA TRP A 305 -7.36 24.84 8.00
C TRP A 305 -8.53 23.91 7.67
N GLU A 306 -9.25 24.16 6.58
CA GLU A 306 -10.35 23.27 6.13
C GLU A 306 -9.86 21.83 5.94
N LYS A 307 -8.67 21.68 5.35
CA LYS A 307 -8.06 20.38 5.07
C LYS A 307 -7.40 19.74 6.28
N ALA A 308 -6.86 20.53 7.21
CA ALA A 308 -6.36 20.04 8.50
C ALA A 308 -7.50 19.47 9.35
N GLU A 309 -8.70 20.07 9.32
CA GLU A 309 -9.89 19.49 9.94
C GLU A 309 -10.26 18.13 9.35
N GLU A 310 -10.17 18.00 8.02
CA GLU A 310 -10.42 16.74 7.32
C GLU A 310 -9.39 15.66 7.73
N TYR A 311 -8.11 16.01 7.72
CA TYR A 311 -7.03 15.15 8.21
C TYR A 311 -7.29 14.68 9.65
N ASN A 312 -7.67 15.60 10.55
CA ASN A 312 -7.92 15.28 11.94
C ASN A 312 -9.10 14.30 12.11
N LYS A 313 -10.12 14.37 11.24
CA LYS A 313 -11.24 13.41 11.23
C LYS A 313 -10.81 12.01 10.82
N THR A 314 -9.99 11.89 9.77
CA THR A 314 -9.44 10.58 9.35
C THR A 314 -8.55 9.97 10.43
N THR A 315 -7.71 10.81 11.06
CA THR A 315 -6.87 10.42 12.19
C THR A 315 -7.69 9.91 13.36
N GLN A 316 -8.79 10.58 13.70
CA GLN A 316 -9.71 10.09 14.74
C GLN A 316 -10.34 8.74 14.36
N CYS A 317 -10.77 8.56 13.11
CA CYS A 317 -11.33 7.29 12.64
C CYS A 317 -10.31 6.14 12.76
N MET A 318 -9.03 6.41 12.49
CA MET A 318 -7.95 5.45 12.68
C MET A 318 -7.78 5.08 14.16
N LEU A 319 -7.73 6.07 15.05
CA LEU A 319 -7.63 5.84 16.49
C LEU A 319 -8.83 5.07 17.06
N ASP A 320 -10.05 5.38 16.61
CA ASP A 320 -11.26 4.66 17.01
C ASP A 320 -11.19 3.15 16.66
N LYS A 321 -10.63 2.81 15.49
CA LYS A 321 -10.41 1.41 15.09
C LYS A 321 -9.38 0.74 15.98
N TRP A 322 -8.29 1.44 16.32
CA TRP A 322 -7.26 0.92 17.24
C TRP A 322 -7.82 0.69 18.63
N ASP A 323 -8.58 1.62 19.17
CA ASP A 323 -9.18 1.50 20.50
C ASP A 323 -10.11 0.28 20.55
N VAL A 324 -10.93 0.07 19.52
CA VAL A 324 -11.75 -1.15 19.39
C VAL A 324 -10.87 -2.41 19.29
N ASN A 325 -9.77 -2.38 18.55
CA ASN A 325 -8.88 -3.52 18.41
C ASN A 325 -8.10 -3.86 19.70
N CYS A 326 -7.90 -2.90 20.59
CA CYS A 326 -7.33 -3.13 21.93
C CYS A 326 -8.29 -3.92 22.83
N THR A 327 -9.59 -3.92 22.54
CA THR A 327 -10.58 -4.70 23.30
C THR A 327 -10.50 -6.21 22.98
N PRO A 328 -11.20 -7.07 23.76
CA PRO A 328 -11.40 -8.47 23.42
C PRO A 328 -12.17 -8.71 22.11
N TYR A 329 -12.79 -7.69 21.50
CA TYR A 329 -13.67 -7.80 20.33
C TYR A 329 -13.19 -6.98 19.12
N PRO A 330 -11.96 -7.23 18.61
CA PRO A 330 -11.41 -6.50 17.48
C PRO A 330 -12.29 -6.62 16.24
N GLN A 331 -12.36 -5.55 15.44
CA GLN A 331 -13.31 -5.45 14.33
C GLN A 331 -12.64 -5.23 12.98
N VAL A 332 -11.90 -4.13 12.78
CA VAL A 332 -11.27 -3.78 11.49
C VAL A 332 -9.78 -4.03 11.61
N ILE A 333 -9.25 -5.02 10.92
CA ILE A 333 -7.94 -5.64 11.20
C ILE A 333 -7.19 -6.01 9.91
N GLY A 334 -5.93 -6.40 10.07
CA GLY A 334 -5.09 -6.92 9.00
C GLY A 334 -4.95 -5.96 7.83
N SER A 335 -4.79 -6.53 6.63
CA SER A 335 -4.61 -5.81 5.36
C SER A 335 -5.66 -4.75 5.05
N ALA A 336 -6.91 -4.92 5.51
CA ALA A 336 -7.95 -3.93 5.27
C ALA A 336 -7.71 -2.64 6.09
N LEU A 337 -7.17 -2.79 7.30
CA LEU A 337 -6.75 -1.68 8.16
C LEU A 337 -5.48 -1.02 7.62
N SER A 338 -4.45 -1.81 7.32
CA SER A 338 -3.13 -1.29 6.94
C SER A 338 -3.14 -0.61 5.58
N LEU A 339 -3.60 -1.29 4.53
CA LEU A 339 -3.62 -0.74 3.18
C LEU A 339 -4.55 0.48 3.09
N GLN A 340 -5.67 0.50 3.81
CA GLN A 340 -6.51 1.70 3.80
C GLN A 340 -5.76 2.91 4.37
N ARG A 341 -5.03 2.74 5.47
CA ARG A 341 -4.28 3.84 6.11
C ARG A 341 -3.08 4.27 5.28
N GLU A 342 -2.36 3.32 4.69
CA GLU A 342 -1.26 3.54 3.76
C GLU A 342 -1.68 4.45 2.60
N TYR A 343 -2.74 4.06 1.88
CA TYR A 343 -3.20 4.80 0.71
C TYR A 343 -3.81 6.15 1.09
N GLU A 344 -4.52 6.20 2.20
CA GLU A 344 -5.06 7.45 2.74
C GLU A 344 -3.92 8.44 3.01
N PHE A 345 -2.83 8.00 3.63
CA PHE A 345 -1.73 8.88 3.98
C PHE A 345 -0.79 9.20 2.80
N GLN A 346 -0.35 8.21 2.03
CA GLN A 346 0.64 8.40 0.95
C GLN A 346 0.00 8.85 -0.36
N THR A 347 -1.07 8.18 -0.82
CA THR A 347 -1.66 8.50 -2.13
C THR A 347 -2.65 9.66 -2.07
N ALA A 348 -3.43 9.75 -0.99
CA ALA A 348 -4.46 10.78 -0.84
C ALA A 348 -4.05 11.95 0.07
N ALA A 349 -2.94 11.85 0.80
CA ALA A 349 -2.49 12.84 1.80
C ALA A 349 -3.53 13.14 2.90
N CYS A 350 -4.50 12.24 3.12
CA CYS A 350 -5.72 12.45 3.91
C CYS A 350 -6.56 13.65 3.43
N LEU A 351 -6.45 14.02 2.14
CA LEU A 351 -7.12 15.17 1.53
C LEU A 351 -8.33 14.81 0.65
N ASP A 352 -8.63 13.51 0.50
CA ASP A 352 -9.72 13.00 -0.34
C ASP A 352 -11.04 12.87 0.46
N PRO A 353 -12.05 13.72 0.19
CA PRO A 353 -13.33 13.69 0.89
C PRO A 353 -14.11 12.41 0.69
N PHE A 354 -13.88 11.71 -0.42
CA PHE A 354 -14.52 10.43 -0.67
C PHE A 354 -13.97 9.37 0.28
N MET A 355 -12.64 9.30 0.44
CA MET A 355 -12.00 8.41 1.40
C MET A 355 -12.39 8.75 2.83
N THR A 356 -12.34 10.03 3.22
CA THR A 356 -12.77 10.50 4.55
C THR A 356 -14.19 10.01 4.87
N LYS A 357 -15.14 10.21 3.95
CA LYS A 357 -16.53 9.77 4.13
C LYS A 357 -16.67 8.25 4.22
N GLN A 358 -15.86 7.51 3.48
CA GLN A 358 -15.84 6.05 3.61
C GLN A 358 -15.31 5.62 4.96
N ASP A 359 -14.30 6.31 5.48
CA ASP A 359 -13.72 5.96 6.77
C ASP A 359 -14.69 6.20 7.91
N GLU A 360 -15.38 7.35 7.92
CA GLU A 360 -16.46 7.62 8.87
C GLU A 360 -17.58 6.57 8.79
N LYS A 361 -17.91 6.11 7.58
CA LYS A 361 -18.93 5.08 7.38
C LYS A 361 -18.47 3.74 7.96
N VAL A 362 -17.24 3.34 7.70
CA VAL A 362 -16.65 2.11 8.25
C VAL A 362 -16.59 2.19 9.77
N THR A 363 -16.12 3.29 10.36
CA THR A 363 -16.08 3.51 11.80
C THR A 363 -17.47 3.38 12.43
N LYS A 364 -18.51 4.00 11.84
CA LYS A 364 -19.91 3.84 12.30
C LYS A 364 -20.40 2.40 12.22
N MET A 365 -20.03 1.67 11.17
CA MET A 365 -20.41 0.26 10.99
C MET A 365 -19.63 -0.66 11.94
N MET A 366 -18.37 -0.33 12.22
CA MET A 366 -17.48 -1.01 13.15
C MET A 366 -18.01 -0.88 14.57
N LEU A 367 -18.30 0.32 15.06
CA LEU A 367 -18.83 0.55 16.41
C LEU A 367 -20.14 -0.24 16.64
N LYS A 368 -21.02 -0.27 15.64
CA LYS A 368 -22.24 -1.12 15.71
C LYS A 368 -21.94 -2.62 15.74
N GLY A 369 -20.88 -3.07 15.07
CA GLY A 369 -20.45 -4.47 15.07
C GLY A 369 -19.74 -4.86 16.36
N TYR A 370 -18.96 -3.94 16.92
CA TYR A 370 -18.32 -4.04 18.21
C TYR A 370 -19.35 -4.23 19.32
N GLU A 371 -20.36 -3.35 19.41
CA GLU A 371 -21.40 -3.46 20.45
C GLU A 371 -22.15 -4.80 20.37
N LYS A 372 -22.44 -5.29 19.16
CA LYS A 372 -23.08 -6.60 18.98
C LYS A 372 -22.22 -7.77 19.42
N ASP A 373 -20.91 -7.71 19.17
CA ASP A 373 -19.99 -8.75 19.64
C ASP A 373 -19.82 -8.69 21.15
N ARG A 374 -19.72 -7.48 21.70
CA ARG A 374 -19.61 -7.24 23.13
C ARG A 374 -20.82 -7.77 23.90
N GLU A 375 -22.02 -7.49 23.40
CA GLU A 375 -23.28 -7.99 23.99
C GLU A 375 -23.41 -9.52 23.88
N ALA A 376 -22.88 -10.12 22.80
CA ALA A 376 -22.93 -11.56 22.56
C ALA A 376 -21.69 -12.33 23.07
N ASP A 377 -20.71 -11.64 23.67
CA ASP A 377 -19.37 -12.15 24.00
C ASP A 377 -18.72 -12.96 22.86
N ARG A 378 -18.88 -12.49 21.61
CA ARG A 378 -18.38 -13.22 20.43
C ARG A 378 -16.92 -12.90 20.14
N ARG A 379 -16.04 -13.88 20.32
CA ARG A 379 -14.59 -13.78 20.07
C ARG A 379 -14.15 -14.74 18.98
N ASP A 380 -14.26 -14.29 17.74
CA ASP A 380 -13.96 -15.12 16.55
C ASP A 380 -12.45 -15.08 16.21
N TYR A 381 -11.57 -15.50 17.11
CA TYR A 381 -10.11 -15.66 16.87
C TYR A 381 -9.49 -16.66 17.87
N LYS A 382 -8.36 -17.29 17.48
CA LYS A 382 -7.55 -18.14 18.37
C LYS A 382 -6.40 -17.36 19.00
N TYR A 383 -5.72 -16.53 18.20
CA TYR A 383 -4.52 -15.81 18.62
C TYR A 383 -4.61 -14.33 18.28
N ARG A 384 -3.89 -13.51 19.05
CA ARG A 384 -3.75 -12.08 18.84
C ARG A 384 -2.31 -11.78 18.45
N ALA A 385 -2.12 -11.18 17.29
CA ALA A 385 -0.82 -10.80 16.79
C ALA A 385 -0.77 -9.32 16.44
N ILE A 386 0.42 -8.74 16.53
CA ILE A 386 0.78 -7.55 15.76
C ILE A 386 1.71 -7.95 14.63
N VAL A 387 1.70 -7.16 13.58
CA VAL A 387 2.65 -7.25 12.47
C VAL A 387 3.67 -6.14 12.63
N TRP A 388 4.95 -6.48 12.54
CA TRP A 388 6.05 -5.54 12.73
C TRP A 388 7.07 -5.61 11.59
N CYS A 389 7.75 -4.48 11.36
CA CYS A 389 8.55 -4.19 10.16
C CYS A 389 7.70 -4.01 8.89
N CYS A 390 8.37 -3.65 7.78
CA CYS A 390 7.74 -3.39 6.49
C CYS A 390 7.19 -4.71 5.89
N PRO A 391 5.89 -4.80 5.53
CA PRO A 391 5.27 -5.95 4.90
C PRO A 391 5.81 -6.31 3.53
N ALA A 392 5.52 -7.54 3.12
CA ALA A 392 5.66 -7.95 1.73
C ALA A 392 4.53 -7.33 0.90
N HIS A 393 4.82 -6.22 0.22
CA HIS A 393 3.90 -5.60 -0.73
C HIS A 393 3.48 -6.58 -1.84
N TYR A 394 4.37 -7.46 -2.32
CA TYR A 394 3.95 -8.52 -3.25
C TYR A 394 2.98 -9.55 -2.64
N TYR A 395 2.72 -9.55 -1.32
CA TYR A 395 1.82 -10.48 -0.65
C TYR A 395 0.90 -9.79 0.39
N THR A 396 0.23 -8.72 -0.02
CA THR A 396 -0.61 -7.89 0.87
C THR A 396 -1.72 -8.63 1.64
N HIS A 397 -2.18 -9.80 1.18
CA HIS A 397 -3.24 -10.60 1.83
C HIS A 397 -2.69 -11.68 2.79
N PHE A 398 -1.41 -11.63 3.15
CA PHE A 398 -0.78 -12.58 4.07
C PHE A 398 -1.53 -12.67 5.42
N THR A 399 -1.99 -11.54 5.96
CA THR A 399 -2.73 -11.51 7.23
C THR A 399 -4.09 -12.21 7.13
N THR A 400 -4.76 -12.09 5.97
CA THR A 400 -6.00 -12.83 5.68
C THR A 400 -5.74 -14.32 5.62
N TRP A 401 -4.61 -14.73 5.04
CA TRP A 401 -4.18 -16.13 5.06
C TRP A 401 -3.92 -16.64 6.49
N ALA A 402 -3.21 -15.87 7.32
CA ALA A 402 -2.91 -16.25 8.70
C ALA A 402 -4.19 -16.37 9.56
N GLU A 403 -5.16 -15.48 9.37
CA GLU A 403 -6.46 -15.54 10.06
C GLU A 403 -7.22 -16.81 9.68
N HIS A 404 -7.33 -17.13 8.39
CA HIS A 404 -8.12 -18.27 7.94
C HIS A 404 -7.45 -19.63 8.13
N THR A 405 -6.12 -19.69 8.13
CA THR A 405 -5.38 -20.96 8.28
C THR A 405 -5.16 -21.28 9.76
N TRP A 406 -4.85 -20.27 10.58
CA TRP A 406 -4.38 -20.48 11.95
C TRP A 406 -5.21 -19.77 13.02
N GLY A 407 -6.20 -18.97 12.63
CA GLY A 407 -6.99 -18.16 13.58
C GLY A 407 -6.18 -17.03 14.21
N ILE A 408 -5.07 -16.61 13.57
CA ILE A 408 -4.22 -15.52 14.02
C ILE A 408 -4.83 -14.20 13.57
N ARG A 409 -5.30 -13.41 14.53
CA ARG A 409 -5.88 -12.11 14.27
C ARG A 409 -4.84 -11.00 14.41
N THR A 410 -4.47 -10.39 13.30
CA THR A 410 -3.48 -9.30 13.23
C THR A 410 -4.15 -7.96 13.52
N LEU A 411 -3.98 -7.46 14.75
CA LEU A 411 -4.74 -6.34 15.29
C LEU A 411 -4.31 -4.98 14.73
N VAL A 412 -3.03 -4.87 14.41
CA VAL A 412 -2.39 -3.68 13.87
C VAL A 412 -1.14 -4.10 13.11
N ASP A 413 -0.78 -3.29 12.13
CA ASP A 413 0.45 -3.39 11.35
C ASP A 413 1.29 -2.14 11.58
N MET A 414 2.61 -2.28 11.65
CA MET A 414 3.56 -1.15 11.69
C MET A 414 3.27 -0.13 10.56
N GLU A 415 2.91 -0.58 9.36
CA GLU A 415 2.56 0.32 8.25
C GLU A 415 1.23 1.03 8.42
N SER A 416 0.37 0.60 9.34
CA SER A 416 -0.83 1.35 9.72
C SER A 416 -0.55 2.41 10.80
N MET A 417 0.63 2.37 11.44
CA MET A 417 1.03 3.30 12.51
C MET A 417 1.56 4.63 11.98
N LEU A 418 0.85 5.18 10.99
CA LEU A 418 1.23 6.39 10.27
C LEU A 418 0.61 7.60 10.95
N SER A 419 1.47 8.50 11.41
CA SER A 419 1.15 9.88 11.77
C SER A 419 -0.27 10.06 12.33
N TYR A 420 -0.49 9.63 13.57
CA TYR A 420 -1.75 9.84 14.29
C TYR A 420 -1.72 11.13 15.12
N HIS A 421 -0.87 12.09 14.74
CA HIS A 421 -0.74 13.40 15.37
C HIS A 421 -1.75 14.37 14.77
N PHE A 422 -2.50 15.07 15.61
CA PHE A 422 -3.49 16.05 15.18
C PHE A 422 -2.84 17.40 14.85
N TYR A 423 -3.36 18.07 13.83
CA TYR A 423 -3.02 19.46 13.54
C TYR A 423 -3.74 20.41 14.48
N HIS A 424 -3.01 21.34 15.09
CA HIS A 424 -3.57 22.48 15.81
C HIS A 424 -4.09 23.51 14.81
N ILE A 425 -5.41 23.69 14.79
CA ILE A 425 -6.07 24.63 13.88
C ILE A 425 -6.05 26.03 14.49
N GLY A 426 -5.68 27.02 13.68
CA GLY A 426 -5.68 28.43 14.06
C GLY A 426 -4.35 28.97 14.60
N ASP A 427 -3.38 28.09 14.89
CA ASP A 427 -2.01 28.49 15.22
C ASP A 427 -1.05 28.08 14.08
N LYS A 428 -0.55 29.08 13.36
CA LYS A 428 0.30 28.89 12.17
C LYS A 428 1.63 28.23 12.49
N GLU A 429 2.28 28.59 13.60
CA GLU A 429 3.60 28.06 13.93
C GLU A 429 3.47 26.65 14.52
N GLN A 430 2.45 26.42 15.34
CA GLN A 430 2.17 25.07 15.85
C GLN A 430 1.76 24.13 14.72
N ALA A 431 0.95 24.58 13.75
CA ALA A 431 0.55 23.73 12.63
C ALA A 431 1.72 23.28 11.74
N LEU A 432 2.72 24.14 11.51
CA LEU A 432 3.94 23.75 10.79
C LEU A 432 4.78 22.75 11.59
N THR A 433 4.77 22.90 12.92
CA THR A 433 5.40 21.94 13.84
C THR A 433 4.69 20.60 13.79
N ASP A 434 3.36 20.60 13.81
CA ASP A 434 2.54 19.39 13.69
C ASP A 434 2.76 18.72 12.33
N MET A 435 2.91 19.49 11.25
CA MET A 435 3.22 18.97 9.91
C MET A 435 4.59 18.31 9.85
N ALA A 436 5.60 18.91 10.49
CA ALA A 436 6.91 18.30 10.64
C ALA A 436 6.80 16.99 11.41
N MET A 437 6.13 17.01 12.56
CA MET A 437 5.95 15.82 13.41
C MET A 437 5.19 14.70 12.72
N ALA A 438 4.17 15.04 11.94
CA ALA A 438 3.36 14.13 11.15
C ALA A 438 4.21 13.46 10.07
N TYR A 439 4.94 14.27 9.30
CA TYR A 439 5.83 13.79 8.27
C TYR A 439 6.98 12.95 8.83
N GLU A 440 7.53 13.34 9.98
CA GLU A 440 8.52 12.57 10.71
C GLU A 440 8.00 11.24 11.28
N ARG A 441 6.68 11.03 11.28
CA ARG A 441 6.03 9.80 11.73
C ARG A 441 5.27 9.11 10.60
N MET A 442 5.71 9.35 9.36
CA MET A 442 5.18 8.67 8.19
C MET A 442 5.63 7.20 8.09
N MET A 443 5.14 6.52 7.05
CA MET A 443 5.37 5.10 6.77
C MET A 443 6.84 4.71 6.82
N MET A 444 7.12 3.53 7.38
CA MET A 444 8.44 2.93 7.64
C MET A 444 9.34 3.75 8.58
N ARG A 445 9.43 5.07 8.38
CA ARG A 445 10.30 6.02 9.06
C ARG A 445 10.08 6.10 10.56
N SER A 446 8.82 6.15 11.00
CA SER A 446 8.46 6.28 12.43
C SER A 446 9.15 5.23 13.30
N HIS A 447 9.43 4.06 12.74
CA HIS A 447 10.06 2.93 13.44
C HIS A 447 11.45 2.58 12.91
N SER A 448 11.81 2.96 11.68
CA SER A 448 13.16 2.70 11.13
C SER A 448 14.20 3.73 11.53
N ASN A 449 13.76 4.95 11.90
CA ASN A 449 14.65 6.07 12.23
C ASN A 449 14.50 6.44 13.72
N GLY A 450 15.49 7.15 14.28
CA GLY A 450 15.50 7.57 15.69
C GLY A 450 16.07 6.53 16.67
N GLY A 451 16.73 5.49 16.16
CA GLY A 451 17.46 4.50 16.94
C GLY A 451 16.62 3.30 17.37
N TYR A 452 17.24 2.37 18.11
CA TYR A 452 16.62 1.08 18.46
C TYR A 452 15.30 1.23 19.22
N VAL A 453 15.13 2.31 20.01
CA VAL A 453 13.94 2.57 20.83
C VAL A 453 12.67 2.66 19.98
N ASN A 454 12.75 3.27 18.79
CA ASN A 454 11.60 3.45 17.91
C ASN A 454 11.17 2.16 17.18
N ALA A 455 12.09 1.20 17.06
CA ALA A 455 11.82 -0.10 16.45
C ALA A 455 11.46 -1.16 17.51
N LEU A 456 12.34 -1.35 18.49
CA LEU A 456 12.29 -2.46 19.46
C LEU A 456 11.38 -2.14 20.64
N ASP A 457 11.63 -1.05 21.37
CA ASP A 457 10.84 -0.72 22.56
C ASP A 457 9.40 -0.39 22.18
N GLU A 458 9.21 0.28 21.05
CA GLU A 458 7.87 0.57 20.52
C GLU A 458 7.09 -0.70 20.15
N CYS A 459 7.75 -1.72 19.58
CA CYS A 459 7.12 -3.01 19.31
C CYS A 459 6.49 -3.60 20.59
N TRP A 460 7.23 -3.57 21.70
CA TRP A 460 6.76 -4.12 22.97
C TRP A 460 5.63 -3.31 23.58
N LYS A 461 5.70 -1.97 23.52
CA LYS A 461 4.57 -1.12 23.92
C LYS A 461 3.31 -1.45 23.12
N MET A 462 3.45 -1.74 21.83
CA MET A 462 2.32 -2.13 20.99
C MET A 462 1.80 -3.53 21.33
N CYS A 463 2.67 -4.50 21.63
CA CYS A 463 2.24 -5.80 22.15
C CYS A 463 1.40 -5.65 23.43
N GLU A 464 1.83 -4.82 24.38
CA GLU A 464 1.10 -4.52 25.60
C GLU A 464 -0.24 -3.82 25.32
N LYS A 465 -0.20 -2.72 24.54
CA LYS A 465 -1.40 -1.93 24.18
C LYS A 465 -2.48 -2.78 23.53
N PHE A 466 -2.10 -3.62 22.58
CA PHE A 466 -3.04 -4.46 21.82
C PHE A 466 -3.30 -5.81 22.49
N ASN A 467 -2.70 -6.10 23.66
CA ASN A 467 -2.77 -7.40 24.32
C ASN A 467 -2.48 -8.55 23.32
N ALA A 468 -1.34 -8.45 22.64
CA ALA A 468 -0.88 -9.40 21.65
C ALA A 468 0.36 -10.14 22.17
N ASN A 469 0.31 -11.47 22.14
CA ASN A 469 1.40 -12.34 22.57
C ASN A 469 2.16 -12.97 21.39
N ILE A 470 1.77 -12.65 20.16
CA ILE A 470 2.46 -13.04 18.93
C ILE A 470 2.92 -11.78 18.20
N VAL A 471 4.16 -11.80 17.74
CA VAL A 471 4.67 -10.82 16.78
C VAL A 471 5.00 -11.56 15.49
N ILE A 472 4.28 -11.24 14.43
CA ILE A 472 4.68 -11.61 13.08
C ILE A 472 5.70 -10.55 12.65
N MET A 473 6.96 -10.93 12.68
CA MET A 473 8.07 -10.05 12.33
C MET A 473 8.39 -10.26 10.87
N TYR A 474 8.07 -9.27 10.04
CA TYR A 474 8.48 -9.28 8.65
C TYR A 474 9.99 -9.06 8.55
N ASP A 475 10.70 -10.08 8.10
CA ASP A 475 12.14 -10.06 7.90
C ASP A 475 12.42 -9.68 6.45
N HIS A 476 12.36 -8.36 6.18
CA HIS A 476 12.74 -7.84 4.88
C HIS A 476 14.25 -8.01 4.70
N VAL A 477 14.66 -8.98 3.87
CA VAL A 477 16.07 -9.40 3.71
C VAL A 477 17.02 -8.28 3.27
N SER A 478 16.50 -7.29 2.53
CA SER A 478 17.27 -6.13 2.05
C SER A 478 17.20 -4.93 3.01
N CYS A 479 16.42 -5.00 4.09
CA CYS A 479 16.27 -3.94 5.09
C CYS A 479 17.39 -3.99 6.14
N LYS A 480 18.43 -3.17 5.93
CA LYS A 480 19.60 -3.10 6.81
C LYS A 480 19.28 -2.51 8.20
N ASN A 481 18.26 -1.66 8.29
CA ASN A 481 17.86 -1.02 9.56
C ASN A 481 17.35 -2.03 10.59
N PHE A 482 16.49 -2.96 10.17
CA PHE A 482 15.93 -3.98 11.06
C PHE A 482 16.83 -5.19 11.22
N GLY A 483 17.61 -5.56 10.17
CA GLY A 483 18.57 -6.67 10.23
C GLY A 483 19.57 -6.55 11.40
N GLY A 484 19.96 -5.32 11.76
CA GLY A 484 20.85 -5.07 12.90
C GLY A 484 20.26 -5.35 14.29
N LEU A 485 18.94 -5.54 14.41
CA LEU A 485 18.24 -5.70 15.68
C LEU A 485 17.79 -7.14 15.98
N HIS A 486 18.05 -8.11 15.09
CA HIS A 486 17.52 -9.49 15.19
C HIS A 486 17.79 -10.13 16.56
N GLY A 487 19.05 -10.12 17.02
CA GLY A 487 19.42 -10.73 18.30
C GLY A 487 18.68 -10.09 19.49
N LEU A 488 18.54 -8.77 19.49
CA LEU A 488 17.84 -8.05 20.57
C LEU A 488 16.35 -8.37 20.59
N PHE A 489 15.70 -8.47 19.42
CA PHE A 489 14.31 -8.88 19.34
C PHE A 489 14.11 -10.29 19.90
N GLU A 490 14.97 -11.24 19.57
CA GLU A 490 14.86 -12.62 20.07
C GLU A 490 15.07 -12.73 21.58
N ASP A 491 16.10 -12.06 22.12
CA ASP A 491 16.38 -12.06 23.55
C ASP A 491 15.22 -11.46 24.34
N GLN A 492 14.76 -10.27 23.94
CA GLN A 492 13.69 -9.58 24.65
C GLN A 492 12.32 -10.24 24.50
N ALA A 493 12.04 -10.85 23.34
CA ALA A 493 10.81 -11.63 23.14
C ALA A 493 10.76 -12.83 24.09
N ARG A 494 11.88 -13.56 24.24
CA ARG A 494 11.99 -14.68 25.19
C ARG A 494 11.76 -14.22 26.63
N GLU A 495 12.38 -13.11 27.03
CA GLU A 495 12.20 -12.53 28.38
C GLU A 495 10.74 -12.15 28.68
N ARG A 496 10.00 -11.67 27.66
CA ARG A 496 8.60 -11.22 27.78
C ARG A 496 7.58 -12.34 27.58
N GLY A 497 8.01 -13.55 27.19
CA GLY A 497 7.10 -14.63 26.82
C GLY A 497 6.29 -14.32 25.56
N ILE A 498 6.83 -13.50 24.66
CA ILE A 498 6.21 -13.17 23.37
C ILE A 498 6.70 -14.16 22.31
N HIS A 499 5.77 -14.71 21.53
CA HIS A 499 6.08 -15.56 20.39
C HIS A 499 6.45 -14.71 19.18
N LEU A 500 7.75 -14.58 18.94
CA LEU A 500 8.30 -13.92 17.77
C LEU A 500 8.43 -14.91 16.61
N ILE A 501 7.75 -14.63 15.49
CA ILE A 501 7.78 -15.45 14.27
C ILE A 501 8.40 -14.62 13.15
N TRP A 502 9.62 -14.97 12.75
CA TRP A 502 10.30 -14.34 11.61
C TRP A 502 9.73 -14.84 10.28
N VAL A 503 9.29 -13.92 9.44
CA VAL A 503 8.71 -14.19 8.12
C VAL A 503 9.53 -13.45 7.07
N GLN A 504 10.45 -14.17 6.42
CA GLN A 504 11.33 -13.61 5.40
C GLN A 504 10.59 -13.19 4.15
N HIS A 505 10.94 -12.02 3.61
CA HIS A 505 10.44 -11.52 2.33
C HIS A 505 11.39 -10.47 1.73
N ASP A 506 11.12 -10.05 0.49
CA ASP A 506 11.91 -9.03 -0.19
C ASP A 506 11.03 -7.93 -0.81
N LEU A 507 10.12 -7.39 0.03
CA LEU A 507 9.21 -6.28 -0.25
C LEU A 507 8.39 -6.36 -1.55
N MET A 508 8.99 -6.06 -2.69
CA MET A 508 8.40 -6.06 -4.04
C MET A 508 8.85 -7.21 -4.94
N ASP A 509 9.87 -7.98 -4.54
CA ASP A 509 10.43 -9.06 -5.37
C ASP A 509 10.11 -10.45 -4.79
N PRO A 510 9.18 -11.21 -5.41
CA PRO A 510 8.84 -12.55 -4.95
C PRO A 510 9.89 -13.62 -5.30
N ARG A 511 10.95 -13.27 -6.07
CA ARG A 511 11.96 -14.24 -6.53
C ARG A 511 12.97 -14.59 -5.45
N THR A 512 13.27 -13.65 -4.56
CA THR A 512 14.17 -13.86 -3.42
C THR A 512 13.51 -14.76 -2.38
N VAL A 513 12.26 -14.45 -2.02
CA VAL A 513 11.45 -15.27 -1.11
C VAL A 513 10.03 -15.34 -1.65
N SER A 514 9.50 -16.55 -1.85
CA SER A 514 8.15 -16.72 -2.40
C SER A 514 7.07 -16.54 -1.33
N ARG A 515 5.83 -16.26 -1.76
CA ARG A 515 4.64 -16.26 -0.88
C ARG A 515 4.50 -17.57 -0.09
N LYS A 516 4.81 -18.71 -0.74
CA LYS A 516 4.84 -20.01 -0.08
C LYS A 516 5.89 -20.09 1.02
N ALA A 517 7.11 -19.62 0.78
CA ALA A 517 8.16 -19.63 1.79
C ALA A 517 7.79 -18.79 3.03
N MET A 518 7.12 -17.64 2.83
CA MET A 518 6.55 -16.86 3.93
C MET A 518 5.52 -17.67 4.75
N ARG A 519 4.57 -18.33 4.08
CA ARG A 519 3.59 -19.20 4.74
C ARG A 519 4.26 -20.34 5.51
N ASP A 520 5.25 -20.98 4.90
CA ASP A 520 5.97 -22.11 5.50
C ASP A 520 6.70 -21.71 6.79
N ALA A 521 7.16 -20.47 6.93
CA ALA A 521 7.76 -19.96 8.16
C ALA A 521 6.76 -19.97 9.34
N VAL A 522 5.55 -19.44 9.11
CA VAL A 522 4.46 -19.47 10.10
C VAL A 522 3.96 -20.90 10.33
N ASN A 523 3.76 -21.67 9.27
CA ASN A 523 3.27 -23.05 9.36
C ASN A 523 4.16 -23.91 10.26
N LYS A 524 5.49 -23.83 10.07
CA LYS A 524 6.45 -24.55 10.93
C LYS A 524 6.31 -24.12 12.38
N TYR A 525 6.18 -22.83 12.65
CA TYR A 525 6.05 -22.33 14.03
C TYR A 525 4.76 -22.82 14.68
N MET A 526 3.63 -22.74 13.97
CA MET A 526 2.33 -23.17 14.48
C MET A 526 2.28 -24.69 14.73
N LEU A 527 2.84 -25.50 13.84
CA LEU A 527 2.87 -26.96 13.98
C LEU A 527 3.84 -27.44 15.08
N THR A 528 4.99 -26.79 15.25
CA THR A 528 6.05 -27.29 16.15
C THR A 528 6.00 -26.66 17.54
N VAL A 529 5.78 -25.36 17.64
CA VAL A 529 5.80 -24.60 18.90
C VAL A 529 4.41 -24.59 19.53
N PHE A 530 3.39 -24.17 18.76
CA PHE A 530 2.01 -24.15 19.26
C PHE A 530 1.33 -25.54 19.22
N ARG A 531 1.82 -26.45 18.36
CA ARG A 531 1.23 -27.78 18.14
C ARG A 531 -0.24 -27.70 17.72
N GLU A 532 -0.56 -26.70 16.92
CA GLU A 532 -1.91 -26.46 16.43
C GLU A 532 -2.24 -27.26 15.17
N GLU A 533 -3.52 -27.51 14.98
CA GLU A 533 -4.07 -28.00 13.71
C GLU A 533 -4.61 -26.82 12.88
N PRO A 534 -4.33 -26.78 11.56
CA PRO A 534 -4.83 -25.72 10.70
C PRO A 534 -6.35 -25.77 10.62
N LEU A 535 -6.99 -24.60 10.65
CA LEU A 535 -8.44 -24.44 10.48
C LEU A 535 -8.91 -24.88 9.10
N ASP A 536 -8.08 -24.64 8.08
CA ASP A 536 -8.29 -25.09 6.71
C ASP A 536 -7.00 -25.76 6.18
N PRO A 537 -6.92 -27.10 6.19
CA PRO A 537 -5.76 -27.83 5.68
C PRO A 537 -5.48 -27.60 4.19
N THR A 538 -6.49 -27.23 3.39
CA THR A 538 -6.28 -26.95 1.96
C THR A 538 -5.57 -25.62 1.74
N TYR A 539 -5.78 -24.66 2.64
CA TYR A 539 -5.20 -23.32 2.57
C TYR A 539 -3.83 -23.22 3.25
N LEU A 540 -3.38 -24.32 3.87
CA LEU A 540 -2.04 -24.46 4.44
C LEU A 540 -0.95 -24.40 3.37
N ASP A 541 -1.12 -25.19 2.30
CA ASP A 541 -0.15 -25.32 1.21
C ASP A 541 -0.85 -25.40 -0.15
N TYR A 542 -0.73 -24.32 -0.93
CA TYR A 542 -1.31 -24.18 -2.25
C TYR A 542 -0.35 -23.44 -3.19
N SER A 543 -0.50 -23.68 -4.49
CA SER A 543 0.32 -23.04 -5.53
C SER A 543 -0.23 -21.65 -5.88
N ASP A 544 0.59 -20.62 -5.69
CA ASP A 544 0.26 -19.22 -6.01
C ASP A 544 1.42 -18.43 -6.65
N GLU A 545 2.44 -19.13 -7.16
CA GLU A 545 3.65 -18.53 -7.75
C GLU A 545 3.36 -17.58 -8.92
N LEU A 546 2.30 -17.85 -9.69
CA LEU A 546 1.89 -17.03 -10.83
C LEU A 546 0.68 -16.15 -10.54
N THR A 547 0.08 -16.27 -9.36
CA THR A 547 -1.17 -15.57 -9.01
C THR A 547 -0.91 -14.08 -8.93
N TRP A 548 -1.67 -13.26 -9.67
CA TRP A 548 -1.69 -11.81 -9.49
C TRP A 548 -1.94 -11.50 -8.03
#